data_AF-A0A8J5TTF3-F1
#
_entry.id   AF-A0A8J5TTF3-F1
#
_cell.length_a   1.000
_cell.length_b   1.000
_cell.length_c   1.000
_cell.angle_alpha   90.00
_cell.angle_beta   90.00
_cell.angle_gamma   90.00
#
_symmetry.space_group_name_H-M   'P 1'
#
loop_
_entity.id
_entity.type
_entity.pdbx_description
1 polymer ?
#
loop_
_entity_poly.entity_id
_entity_poly.type
_entity_poly.pdbx_seq_one_letter_code
_entity_poly.pdbx_strand_id
1 'polypeptide(L)'
;MTSVKDFPKIKAVRSFIIGGVGSGGDYHNVKGGHWLIDSDISTPASKWEKYKKSRTSWGINVLGSFLVEIEATDGTVGFATGFGGPPACWLVHEHFERFLIGADPRNTNLLFEQMYRASMFYGRKGLPIAIISVIDLALWDLIGKVRNEPVYRLIGGATKERLDFYCTGPEPTAAKSMGFWGAKVPLPFCPDDGHEGLRKNVEFLRKHREAVGPDFPIMVDCYMSLNVTYTIELVKACLDLNINWWEECLSPDDTDGFALIKRAHPTVKFTTGEHEYSRYGFRKLVEGRNLDIIQPDVMWLGGLTELLKVAALAAAYDIPVVPHASGPYSYHFQISQPNTPFQEYLANSPDGRSVLPVFGDLFTDEPIPTKGFLTTADLDKPGFGLTINPAARAKLIPSDYLFKVPQVSSPAPSKESESKSSEESGKPNGTIDALAAKVENLATSTTS
;
A
#
# COMPACT_ATOMS: atom_id res chain seq x y z
N MET A 1 -44.70 7.21 -1.30
CA MET A 1 -43.66 6.34 -1.90
C MET A 1 -42.37 7.13 -1.88
N THR A 2 -41.28 6.57 -1.34
CA THR A 2 -39.96 7.20 -1.44
C THR A 2 -39.58 7.34 -2.91
N SER A 3 -39.15 8.52 -3.34
CA SER A 3 -38.88 8.84 -4.75
C SER A 3 -37.58 8.25 -5.29
N VAL A 4 -36.82 7.53 -4.47
CA VAL A 4 -35.49 6.97 -4.78
C VAL A 4 -35.29 5.59 -4.14
N LYS A 5 -34.33 4.80 -4.67
CA LYS A 5 -33.94 3.49 -4.12
C LYS A 5 -33.51 3.63 -2.64
N ASP A 6 -34.16 2.86 -1.77
CA ASP A 6 -33.73 2.71 -0.37
C ASP A 6 -32.47 1.82 -0.35
N PHE A 7 -31.36 2.36 0.15
CA PHE A 7 -30.06 1.69 0.11
C PHE A 7 -29.76 1.08 1.49
N PRO A 8 -29.38 -0.21 1.54
CA PRO A 8 -29.15 -0.90 2.79
C PRO A 8 -28.00 -0.23 3.55
N LYS A 9 -28.10 -0.23 4.88
CA LYS A 9 -27.06 0.32 5.76
C LYS A 9 -26.03 -0.75 6.07
N ILE A 10 -24.86 -0.35 6.53
CA ILE A 10 -23.84 -1.29 7.02
C ILE A 10 -24.36 -1.90 8.33
N LYS A 11 -24.39 -3.23 8.38
CA LYS A 11 -24.86 -4.01 9.53
C LYS A 11 -23.71 -4.53 10.37
N ALA A 12 -22.65 -5.04 9.74
CA ALA A 12 -21.53 -5.66 10.43
C ALA A 12 -20.23 -5.54 9.63
N VAL A 13 -19.10 -5.60 10.35
CA VAL A 13 -17.75 -5.67 9.79
C VAL A 13 -17.06 -6.90 10.36
N ARG A 14 -16.36 -7.67 9.53
CA ARG A 14 -15.55 -8.82 9.94
C ARG A 14 -14.15 -8.68 9.37
N SER A 15 -13.14 -9.13 10.11
CA SER A 15 -11.79 -9.23 9.58
C SER A 15 -11.17 -10.60 9.82
N PHE A 16 -10.29 -11.00 8.91
CA PHE A 16 -9.64 -12.29 8.92
C PHE A 16 -8.17 -12.12 8.59
N ILE A 17 -7.31 -12.87 9.28
CA ILE A 17 -5.91 -13.06 8.89
C ILE A 17 -5.90 -14.21 7.89
N ILE A 18 -5.14 -14.08 6.80
CA ILE A 18 -5.00 -15.15 5.82
C ILE A 18 -3.82 -16.02 6.22
N GLY A 19 -4.10 -17.28 6.57
CA GLY A 19 -3.08 -18.26 6.94
C GLY A 19 -2.22 -18.72 5.75
N GLY A 20 -0.95 -18.98 6.01
CA GLY A 20 0.01 -19.43 5.01
C GLY A 20 0.70 -18.28 4.27
N VAL A 21 1.15 -18.55 3.04
CA VAL A 21 1.90 -17.63 2.17
C VAL A 21 1.36 -17.71 0.74
N GLY A 22 1.61 -16.68 -0.08
CA GLY A 22 1.21 -16.64 -1.48
C GLY A 22 -0.29 -16.53 -1.71
N SER A 23 -1.02 -15.94 -0.75
CA SER A 23 -2.47 -15.74 -0.79
C SER A 23 -2.84 -14.43 -0.10
N GLY A 24 -3.67 -13.60 -0.72
CA GLY A 24 -4.06 -12.27 -0.24
C GLY A 24 -3.13 -11.14 -0.68
N GLY A 25 -3.34 -9.95 -0.11
CA GLY A 25 -2.73 -8.70 -0.58
C GLY A 25 -1.32 -8.35 -0.08
N ASP A 26 -0.65 -9.23 0.68
CA ASP A 26 0.79 -9.08 0.95
C ASP A 26 1.61 -9.77 -0.15
N TYR A 27 2.05 -8.98 -1.13
CA TYR A 27 2.82 -9.46 -2.28
C TYR A 27 4.13 -10.17 -1.89
N HIS A 28 4.69 -9.82 -0.74
CA HIS A 28 6.02 -10.26 -0.33
C HIS A 28 5.97 -11.43 0.65
N ASN A 29 4.81 -11.75 1.21
CA ASN A 29 4.59 -12.96 2.00
C ASN A 29 4.40 -14.18 1.11
N VAL A 30 5.48 -14.59 0.45
CA VAL A 30 5.55 -15.71 -0.50
C VAL A 30 6.49 -16.81 -0.02
N LYS A 31 6.43 -17.98 -0.67
CA LYS A 31 7.32 -19.11 -0.37
C LYS A 31 8.77 -18.78 -0.77
N GLY A 32 9.74 -19.26 0.02
CA GLY A 32 11.16 -19.17 -0.32
C GLY A 32 11.51 -19.73 -1.70
N GLY A 33 12.52 -19.13 -2.33
CA GLY A 33 12.93 -19.34 -3.71
C GLY A 33 12.22 -18.42 -4.72
N HIS A 34 11.27 -17.60 -4.28
CA HIS A 34 10.60 -16.63 -5.15
C HIS A 34 11.48 -15.39 -5.36
N TRP A 35 11.58 -14.91 -6.62
CA TRP A 35 12.41 -13.75 -6.95
C TRP A 35 12.09 -12.49 -6.13
N LEU A 36 10.81 -12.26 -5.79
CA LEU A 36 10.34 -11.14 -4.97
C LEU A 36 11.06 -11.01 -3.62
N ILE A 37 11.62 -12.10 -3.09
CA ILE A 37 12.25 -12.12 -1.78
C ILE A 37 13.69 -12.64 -1.78
N ASP A 38 14.06 -13.55 -2.68
CA ASP A 38 15.35 -14.27 -2.62
C ASP A 38 16.27 -14.02 -3.83
N SER A 39 15.90 -13.12 -4.74
CA SER A 39 16.84 -12.61 -5.76
C SER A 39 17.64 -11.43 -5.23
N ASP A 40 18.77 -11.11 -5.88
CA ASP A 40 19.53 -9.90 -5.55
C ASP A 40 18.67 -8.66 -5.90
N ILE A 41 18.18 -7.97 -4.86
CA ILE A 41 17.38 -6.75 -4.95
C ILE A 41 18.00 -5.71 -4.00
N SER A 42 18.26 -4.52 -4.52
CA SER A 42 18.69 -3.37 -3.74
C SER A 42 17.53 -2.85 -2.89
N THR A 43 17.77 -2.67 -1.60
CA THR A 43 16.77 -2.22 -0.62
C THR A 43 17.40 -1.25 0.37
N PRO A 44 16.61 -0.52 1.18
CA PRO A 44 17.16 0.30 2.27
C PRO A 44 17.98 -0.51 3.28
N ALA A 45 17.69 -1.80 3.42
CA ALA A 45 18.38 -2.70 4.34
C ALA A 45 19.62 -3.38 3.73
N SER A 46 19.86 -3.25 2.42
CA SER A 46 20.99 -3.88 1.73
C SER A 46 22.35 -3.34 2.18
N LYS A 47 22.38 -2.21 2.90
CA LYS A 47 23.58 -1.65 3.56
C LYS A 47 24.21 -2.61 4.58
N TRP A 48 23.42 -3.53 5.13
CA TRP A 48 23.87 -4.50 6.12
C TRP A 48 23.94 -5.88 5.50
N GLU A 49 25.12 -6.51 5.51
CA GLU A 49 25.36 -7.79 4.83
C GLU A 49 24.37 -8.89 5.25
N LYS A 50 24.03 -8.94 6.54
CA LYS A 50 23.03 -9.89 7.09
C LYS A 50 21.63 -9.77 6.47
N TYR A 51 21.32 -8.63 5.85
CA TYR A 51 20.00 -8.30 5.30
C TYR A 51 19.98 -8.15 3.78
N LYS A 52 21.14 -8.25 3.12
CA LYS A 52 21.27 -8.00 1.68
C LYS A 52 20.72 -9.14 0.82
N LYS A 53 20.81 -10.38 1.29
CA LYS A 53 20.54 -11.58 0.46
C LYS A 53 19.08 -11.98 0.32
N SER A 54 18.22 -11.59 1.26
CA SER A 54 16.78 -11.89 1.18
C SER A 54 15.98 -10.78 1.83
N ARG A 55 14.88 -10.38 1.21
CA ARG A 55 14.00 -9.34 1.76
C ARG A 55 13.26 -9.82 3.02
N THR A 56 13.07 -11.13 3.17
CA THR A 56 12.48 -11.71 4.40
C THR A 56 13.41 -11.61 5.59
N SER A 57 14.73 -11.53 5.38
CA SER A 57 15.70 -11.47 6.48
C SER A 57 15.56 -10.20 7.35
N TRP A 58 15.05 -9.10 6.78
CA TRP A 58 14.74 -7.86 7.50
C TRP A 58 13.23 -7.68 7.75
N GLY A 59 12.41 -8.66 7.39
CA GLY A 59 11.00 -8.70 7.75
C GLY A 59 10.03 -8.04 6.77
N ILE A 60 10.33 -8.01 5.46
CA ILE A 60 9.36 -7.47 4.47
C ILE A 60 7.97 -8.11 4.55
N ASN A 61 7.92 -9.40 4.89
CA ASN A 61 6.72 -10.22 4.95
C ASN A 61 6.16 -10.35 6.37
N VAL A 62 6.62 -9.54 7.33
CA VAL A 62 6.30 -9.70 8.75
C VAL A 62 4.82 -9.48 9.05
N LEU A 63 4.12 -8.73 8.22
CA LEU A 63 2.72 -8.37 8.43
C LEU A 63 1.79 -9.48 7.96
N GLY A 64 2.00 -9.99 6.74
CA GLY A 64 1.07 -10.92 6.10
C GLY A 64 -0.22 -10.25 5.62
N SER A 65 -1.08 -11.04 5.00
CA SER A 65 -2.32 -10.57 4.41
C SER A 65 -3.49 -10.59 5.39
N PHE A 66 -4.44 -9.68 5.21
CA PHE A 66 -5.74 -9.71 5.88
C PHE A 66 -6.88 -9.48 4.89
N LEU A 67 -8.11 -9.81 5.31
CA LEU A 67 -9.35 -9.63 4.55
C LEU A 67 -10.35 -8.88 5.43
N VAL A 68 -11.06 -7.90 4.87
CA VAL A 68 -12.22 -7.26 5.49
C VAL A 68 -13.48 -7.63 4.72
N GLU A 69 -14.53 -8.04 5.43
CA GLU A 69 -15.88 -8.17 4.90
C GLU A 69 -16.80 -7.12 5.56
N ILE A 70 -17.63 -6.45 4.77
CA ILE A 70 -18.66 -5.52 5.22
C ILE A 70 -20.02 -6.04 4.74
N GLU A 71 -20.88 -6.38 5.69
CA GLU A 71 -22.24 -6.87 5.44
C GLU A 71 -23.24 -5.72 5.58
N ALA A 72 -24.13 -5.58 4.61
CA ALA A 72 -25.24 -4.64 4.65
C ALA A 72 -26.52 -5.27 5.22
N THR A 73 -27.51 -4.44 5.56
CA THR A 73 -28.78 -4.88 6.17
C THR A 73 -29.64 -5.79 5.28
N ASP A 74 -29.39 -5.79 3.97
CA ASP A 74 -30.05 -6.69 3.00
C ASP A 74 -29.32 -8.04 2.84
N GLY A 75 -28.21 -8.25 3.55
CA GLY A 75 -27.38 -9.44 3.48
C GLY A 75 -26.29 -9.40 2.39
N THR A 76 -26.20 -8.34 1.58
CA THR A 76 -25.11 -8.18 0.61
C THR A 76 -23.78 -8.00 1.34
N VAL A 77 -22.72 -8.67 0.87
CA VAL A 77 -21.38 -8.58 1.46
C VAL A 77 -20.37 -8.07 0.43
N GLY A 78 -19.76 -6.92 0.73
CA GLY A 78 -18.56 -6.44 0.05
C GLY A 78 -17.30 -6.83 0.81
N PHE A 79 -16.18 -6.98 0.12
CA PHE A 79 -14.91 -7.34 0.74
C PHE A 79 -13.70 -6.83 -0.03
N ALA A 80 -12.57 -6.76 0.66
CA ALA A 80 -11.28 -6.54 0.05
C ALA A 80 -10.15 -7.15 0.89
N THR A 81 -9.01 -7.42 0.26
CA THR A 81 -7.76 -7.87 0.91
C THR A 81 -6.69 -6.80 0.80
N GLY A 82 -5.65 -6.92 1.61
CA GLY A 82 -4.42 -6.11 1.60
C GLY A 82 -3.39 -6.71 2.56
N PHE A 83 -2.22 -6.07 2.67
CA PHE A 83 -1.24 -6.40 3.69
C PHE A 83 -1.53 -5.70 5.03
N GLY A 84 -1.09 -6.28 6.13
CA GLY A 84 -1.22 -5.70 7.47
C GLY A 84 -1.57 -6.71 8.56
N GLY A 85 -2.09 -7.88 8.18
CA GLY A 85 -2.29 -9.04 9.04
C GLY A 85 -2.92 -8.76 10.41
N PRO A 86 -2.38 -9.33 11.51
CA PRO A 86 -2.94 -9.18 12.85
C PRO A 86 -3.17 -7.73 13.33
N PRO A 87 -2.19 -6.80 13.26
CA PRO A 87 -2.42 -5.42 13.73
C PRO A 87 -3.45 -4.67 12.87
N ALA A 88 -3.59 -5.03 11.60
CA ALA A 88 -4.64 -4.50 10.75
C ALA A 88 -6.04 -4.89 11.25
N CYS A 89 -6.26 -6.18 11.47
CA CYS A 89 -7.52 -6.68 12.02
C CYS A 89 -7.85 -6.06 13.38
N TRP A 90 -6.85 -5.87 14.25
CA TRP A 90 -7.05 -5.20 15.54
C TRP A 90 -7.61 -3.79 15.36
N LEU A 91 -7.00 -2.98 14.49
CA LEU A 91 -7.42 -1.60 14.24
C LEU A 91 -8.76 -1.48 13.50
N VAL A 92 -9.11 -2.45 12.65
CA VAL A 92 -10.45 -2.52 12.02
C VAL A 92 -11.53 -2.45 13.10
N HIS A 93 -11.42 -3.29 14.14
CA HIS A 93 -12.45 -3.43 15.16
C HIS A 93 -12.32 -2.39 16.29
N GLU A 94 -11.13 -2.21 16.83
CA GLU A 94 -10.92 -1.35 18.01
C GLU A 94 -11.04 0.13 17.71
N HIS A 95 -10.78 0.54 16.46
CA HIS A 95 -10.93 1.92 16.04
C HIS A 95 -12.02 2.08 14.98
N PHE A 96 -11.84 1.54 13.78
CA PHE A 96 -12.57 2.02 12.61
C PHE A 96 -14.03 1.59 12.56
N GLU A 97 -14.39 0.44 13.14
CA GLU A 97 -15.75 -0.11 13.16
C GLU A 97 -16.80 0.88 13.67
N ARG A 98 -16.43 1.74 14.63
CA ARG A 98 -17.33 2.75 15.21
C ARG A 98 -17.90 3.76 14.21
N PHE A 99 -17.23 3.95 13.07
CA PHE A 99 -17.68 4.85 12.00
C PHE A 99 -18.53 4.12 10.95
N LEU A 100 -18.44 2.79 10.90
CA LEU A 100 -19.02 1.96 9.84
C LEU A 100 -20.41 1.47 10.20
N ILE A 101 -20.62 0.96 11.42
CA ILE A 101 -21.89 0.35 11.83
C ILE A 101 -23.04 1.35 11.75
N GLY A 102 -24.10 0.98 11.03
CA GLY A 102 -25.29 1.81 10.80
C GLY A 102 -25.13 2.89 9.74
N ALA A 103 -23.93 3.09 9.20
CA ALA A 103 -23.69 4.08 8.16
C ALA A 103 -24.28 3.65 6.80
N ASP A 104 -24.56 4.65 5.95
CA ASP A 104 -24.86 4.40 4.54
C ASP A 104 -23.54 4.15 3.79
N PRO A 105 -23.35 2.99 3.15
CA PRO A 105 -22.08 2.65 2.51
C PRO A 105 -21.73 3.60 1.35
N ARG A 106 -22.71 4.31 0.77
CA ARG A 106 -22.47 5.31 -0.29
C ARG A 106 -21.74 6.56 0.22
N ASN A 107 -21.66 6.76 1.53
CA ASN A 107 -21.01 7.92 2.14
C ASN A 107 -19.48 7.75 2.20
N THR A 108 -18.86 7.27 1.12
CA THR A 108 -17.44 6.94 1.04
C THR A 108 -16.54 8.12 1.44
N ASN A 109 -16.84 9.33 0.96
CA ASN A 109 -16.12 10.54 1.36
C ASN A 109 -16.20 10.82 2.87
N LEU A 110 -17.36 10.64 3.50
CA LEU A 110 -17.52 10.88 4.95
C LEU A 110 -16.73 9.85 5.75
N LEU A 111 -16.89 8.56 5.40
CA LEU A 111 -16.25 7.46 6.11
C LEU A 111 -14.73 7.54 6.01
N PHE A 112 -14.20 7.85 4.81
CA PHE A 112 -12.78 8.10 4.62
C PHE A 112 -12.27 9.25 5.51
N GLU A 113 -12.93 10.42 5.48
CA GLU A 113 -12.49 11.58 6.28
C GLU A 113 -12.54 11.30 7.78
N GLN A 114 -13.57 10.60 8.27
CA GLN A 114 -13.69 10.21 9.67
C GLN A 114 -12.54 9.28 10.08
N MET A 115 -12.32 8.20 9.34
CA MET A 115 -11.25 7.24 9.66
C MET A 115 -9.85 7.87 9.56
N TYR A 116 -9.59 8.66 8.51
CA TYR A 116 -8.30 9.33 8.31
C TYR A 116 -8.01 10.34 9.41
N ARG A 117 -8.97 11.23 9.72
CA ARG A 117 -8.77 12.30 10.71
C ARG A 117 -8.78 11.76 12.13
N ALA A 118 -9.60 10.76 12.44
CA ALA A 118 -9.62 10.14 13.77
C ALA A 118 -8.33 9.36 14.06
N SER A 119 -7.69 8.78 13.04
CA SER A 119 -6.40 8.11 13.18
C SER A 119 -5.18 9.02 13.00
N MET A 120 -5.38 10.32 12.73
CA MET A 120 -4.30 11.26 12.40
C MET A 120 -3.19 11.32 13.45
N PHE A 121 -3.50 11.08 14.72
CA PHE A 121 -2.52 11.14 15.82
C PHE A 121 -1.51 9.98 15.84
N TYR A 122 -1.78 8.89 15.13
CA TYR A 122 -0.87 7.73 15.02
C TYR A 122 -0.74 7.19 13.58
N GLY A 123 -1.41 7.82 12.61
CA GLY A 123 -1.44 7.43 11.21
C GLY A 123 -0.88 8.53 10.30
N ARG A 124 -1.72 9.01 9.38
CA ARG A 124 -1.38 9.84 8.19
C ARG A 124 -0.63 9.12 7.07
N LYS A 125 0.23 8.15 7.40
CA LYS A 125 1.02 7.32 6.46
C LYS A 125 1.14 5.89 7.00
N GLY A 126 1.56 4.95 6.16
CA GLY A 126 1.91 3.58 6.56
C GLY A 126 0.70 2.71 6.96
N LEU A 127 0.95 1.76 7.88
CA LEU A 127 0.00 0.70 8.26
C LEU A 127 -1.43 1.18 8.58
N PRO A 128 -1.66 2.24 9.38
CA PRO A 128 -3.02 2.76 9.62
C PRO A 128 -3.78 3.11 8.34
N ILE A 129 -3.09 3.62 7.32
CA ILE A 129 -3.71 4.04 6.05
C ILE A 129 -3.97 2.84 5.14
N ALA A 130 -3.10 1.82 5.16
CA ALA A 130 -3.38 0.56 4.47
C ALA A 130 -4.67 -0.10 4.98
N ILE A 131 -4.93 -0.01 6.29
CA ILE A 131 -6.16 -0.54 6.89
C ILE A 131 -7.39 0.22 6.40
N ILE A 132 -7.32 1.55 6.38
CA ILE A 132 -8.38 2.41 5.81
C ILE A 132 -8.63 2.06 4.34
N SER A 133 -7.56 1.80 3.58
CA SER A 133 -7.64 1.47 2.16
C SER A 133 -8.44 0.18 1.92
N VAL A 134 -8.16 -0.87 2.68
CA VAL A 134 -8.87 -2.16 2.54
C VAL A 134 -10.34 -2.02 2.98
N ILE A 135 -10.63 -1.23 4.03
CA ILE A 135 -12.02 -0.92 4.41
C ILE A 135 -12.73 -0.16 3.27
N ASP A 136 -12.09 0.85 2.69
CA ASP A 136 -12.65 1.65 1.58
C ASP A 136 -12.92 0.79 0.33
N LEU A 137 -11.99 -0.10 -0.02
CA LEU A 137 -12.19 -1.06 -1.10
C LEU A 137 -13.36 -2.01 -0.81
N ALA A 138 -13.51 -2.51 0.42
CA ALA A 138 -14.65 -3.34 0.79
C ALA A 138 -15.99 -2.57 0.69
N LEU A 139 -16.00 -1.26 0.97
CA LEU A 139 -17.16 -0.40 0.76
C LEU A 139 -17.51 -0.26 -0.73
N TRP A 140 -16.51 -0.02 -1.59
CA TRP A 140 -16.72 0.08 -3.04
C TRP A 140 -17.22 -1.24 -3.64
N ASP A 141 -16.67 -2.36 -3.20
CA ASP A 141 -17.15 -3.69 -3.58
C ASP A 141 -18.62 -3.91 -3.16
N LEU A 142 -18.96 -3.52 -1.92
CA LEU A 142 -20.33 -3.59 -1.41
C LEU A 142 -21.29 -2.75 -2.27
N ILE A 143 -20.92 -1.51 -2.58
CA ILE A 143 -21.74 -0.61 -3.40
C ILE A 143 -21.97 -1.21 -4.79
N GLY A 144 -20.91 -1.73 -5.43
CA GLY A 144 -21.00 -2.38 -6.73
C GLY A 144 -21.91 -3.60 -6.71
N LYS A 145 -21.82 -4.44 -5.68
CA LYS A 145 -22.70 -5.61 -5.51
C LYS A 145 -24.16 -5.23 -5.26
N VAL A 146 -24.44 -4.24 -4.41
CA VAL A 146 -25.83 -3.74 -4.16
C VAL A 146 -26.45 -3.13 -5.43
N ARG A 147 -25.63 -2.56 -6.32
CA ARG A 147 -26.06 -2.01 -7.60
C ARG A 147 -26.05 -3.01 -8.74
N ASN A 148 -25.42 -4.18 -8.56
CA ASN A 148 -25.14 -5.14 -9.61
C ASN A 148 -24.35 -4.51 -10.78
N GLU A 149 -23.35 -3.69 -10.44
CA GLU A 149 -22.49 -2.99 -11.39
C GLU A 149 -21.01 -3.18 -11.02
N PRO A 150 -20.10 -3.28 -12.00
CA PRO A 150 -18.67 -3.26 -11.75
C PRO A 150 -18.22 -1.87 -11.27
N VAL A 151 -17.21 -1.81 -10.39
CA VAL A 151 -16.75 -0.55 -9.77
C VAL A 151 -16.39 0.52 -10.81
N TYR A 152 -15.81 0.15 -11.96
CA TYR A 152 -15.36 1.10 -12.98
C TYR A 152 -16.52 1.88 -13.60
N ARG A 153 -17.73 1.29 -13.67
CA ARG A 153 -18.95 1.96 -14.13
C ARG A 153 -19.44 3.00 -13.13
N LEU A 154 -19.10 2.85 -11.85
CA LEU A 154 -19.52 3.74 -10.77
C LEU A 154 -18.61 4.96 -10.58
N ILE A 155 -17.42 4.97 -11.18
CA ILE A 155 -16.38 6.00 -10.95
C ILE A 155 -16.01 6.81 -12.21
N GLY A 156 -16.74 6.62 -13.31
CA GLY A 156 -16.52 7.38 -14.55
C GLY A 156 -16.83 6.61 -15.83
N GLY A 157 -17.03 5.29 -15.74
CA GLY A 157 -17.16 4.43 -16.92
C GLY A 157 -15.80 4.02 -17.46
N ALA A 158 -15.74 3.61 -18.72
CA ALA A 158 -14.49 3.25 -19.39
C ALA A 158 -14.01 4.42 -20.25
N THR A 159 -12.77 4.87 -20.04
CA THR A 159 -12.08 5.84 -20.93
C THR A 159 -11.32 5.14 -22.05
N LYS A 160 -11.15 3.83 -21.92
CA LYS A 160 -10.50 2.92 -22.86
C LYS A 160 -11.16 1.53 -22.73
N GLU A 161 -11.29 0.79 -23.82
CA GLU A 161 -11.90 -0.55 -23.78
C GLU A 161 -10.87 -1.68 -23.52
N ARG A 162 -9.59 -1.34 -23.64
CA ARG A 162 -8.44 -2.22 -23.41
C ARG A 162 -7.49 -1.56 -22.43
N LEU A 163 -7.00 -2.34 -21.46
CA LEU A 163 -5.99 -1.96 -20.51
C LEU A 163 -4.70 -2.73 -20.82
N ASP A 164 -3.69 -2.04 -21.31
CA ASP A 164 -2.38 -2.61 -21.62
C ASP A 164 -1.47 -2.64 -20.40
N PHE A 165 -0.67 -3.70 -20.27
CA PHE A 165 0.17 -3.94 -19.11
C PHE A 165 1.65 -3.94 -19.47
N TYR A 166 2.48 -3.43 -18.56
CA TYR A 166 3.89 -3.83 -18.45
C TYR A 166 4.06 -4.86 -17.34
N CYS A 167 5.12 -5.66 -17.39
CA CYS A 167 5.37 -6.72 -16.40
C CYS A 167 6.62 -6.40 -15.57
N THR A 168 6.51 -6.47 -14.25
CA THR A 168 7.60 -6.28 -13.30
C THR A 168 8.13 -7.62 -12.85
N GLY A 169 9.40 -7.90 -13.11
CA GLY A 169 10.03 -9.17 -12.78
C GLY A 169 11.45 -9.31 -13.37
N PRO A 170 12.16 -10.41 -13.03
CA PRO A 170 13.55 -10.61 -13.44
C PRO A 170 13.71 -11.02 -14.92
N GLU A 171 12.63 -11.37 -15.61
CA GLU A 171 12.68 -12.01 -16.94
C GLU A 171 11.95 -11.19 -18.00
N PRO A 172 12.54 -10.08 -18.50
CA PRO A 172 11.87 -9.19 -19.44
C PRO A 172 11.65 -9.83 -20.83
N THR A 173 12.40 -10.88 -21.18
CA THR A 173 12.16 -11.67 -22.39
C THR A 173 10.85 -12.47 -22.30
N ALA A 174 10.51 -12.98 -21.11
CA ALA A 174 9.25 -13.65 -20.85
C ALA A 174 8.08 -12.64 -20.89
N ALA A 175 8.26 -11.46 -20.29
CA ALA A 175 7.28 -10.37 -20.40
C ALA A 175 6.99 -10.03 -21.87
N LYS A 176 8.03 -9.84 -22.69
CA LYS A 176 7.90 -9.57 -24.12
C LYS A 176 7.15 -10.68 -24.86
N SER A 177 7.46 -11.95 -24.58
CA SER A 177 6.82 -13.08 -25.26
C SER A 177 5.35 -13.27 -24.85
N MET A 178 4.98 -12.88 -23.63
CA MET A 178 3.60 -12.89 -23.14
C MET A 178 2.75 -11.71 -23.64
N GLY A 179 3.32 -10.77 -24.39
CA GLY A 179 2.60 -9.65 -25.00
C GLY A 179 2.50 -8.38 -24.16
N PHE A 180 3.20 -8.31 -23.02
CA PHE A 180 3.34 -7.07 -22.26
C PHE A 180 4.09 -6.03 -23.09
N TRP A 181 3.71 -4.75 -22.98
CA TRP A 181 4.31 -3.69 -23.81
C TRP A 181 5.72 -3.31 -23.38
N GLY A 182 6.11 -3.63 -22.14
CA GLY A 182 7.41 -3.35 -21.54
C GLY A 182 7.67 -4.21 -20.31
N ALA A 183 8.87 -4.11 -19.74
CA ALA A 183 9.21 -4.80 -18.51
C ALA A 183 10.01 -3.94 -17.52
N LYS A 184 9.73 -4.08 -16.22
CA LYS A 184 10.46 -3.44 -15.14
C LYS A 184 11.29 -4.48 -14.39
N VAL A 185 12.61 -4.28 -14.30
CA VAL A 185 13.53 -5.19 -13.60
C VAL A 185 13.99 -4.58 -12.27
N PRO A 186 14.13 -5.37 -11.20
CA PRO A 186 14.64 -4.88 -9.92
C PRO A 186 16.15 -4.66 -9.97
N LEU A 187 16.62 -3.52 -9.51
CA LEU A 187 18.04 -3.19 -9.43
C LEU A 187 18.72 -4.06 -8.36
N PRO A 188 19.83 -4.77 -8.66
CA PRO A 188 20.37 -5.76 -7.73
C PRO A 188 21.27 -5.21 -6.61
N PHE A 189 22.03 -4.14 -6.84
CA PHE A 189 23.06 -3.66 -5.89
C PHE A 189 22.79 -2.24 -5.39
N CYS A 190 23.17 -1.99 -4.13
CA CYS A 190 22.90 -0.73 -3.44
C CYS A 190 24.12 0.22 -3.45
N PRO A 191 23.98 1.48 -3.00
CA PRO A 191 25.09 2.44 -2.99
C PRO A 191 26.30 1.98 -2.17
N ASP A 192 26.11 1.21 -1.11
CA ASP A 192 27.19 0.72 -0.23
C ASP A 192 28.04 -0.38 -0.88
N ASP A 193 27.60 -0.94 -2.02
CA ASP A 193 28.45 -1.79 -2.88
C ASP A 193 29.42 -0.96 -3.76
N GLY A 194 29.38 0.37 -3.63
CA GLY A 194 30.31 1.31 -4.27
C GLY A 194 30.32 1.26 -5.79
N HIS A 195 31.45 1.67 -6.39
CA HIS A 195 31.60 1.65 -7.85
C HIS A 195 31.62 0.23 -8.44
N GLU A 196 31.93 -0.80 -7.64
CA GLU A 196 31.80 -2.19 -8.09
C GLU A 196 30.33 -2.56 -8.27
N GLY A 197 29.48 -2.29 -7.27
CA GLY A 197 28.03 -2.45 -7.37
C GLY A 197 27.43 -1.66 -8.54
N LEU A 198 27.89 -0.43 -8.75
CA LEU A 198 27.47 0.39 -9.90
C LEU A 198 27.78 -0.29 -11.23
N ARG A 199 29.02 -0.77 -11.43
CA ARG A 199 29.39 -1.48 -12.67
C ARG A 199 28.58 -2.76 -12.86
N LYS A 200 28.29 -3.49 -11.79
CA LYS A 200 27.44 -4.70 -11.83
C LYS A 200 25.98 -4.36 -12.18
N ASN A 201 25.44 -3.27 -11.65
CA ASN A 201 24.12 -2.75 -12.01
C ASN A 201 24.06 -2.38 -13.50
N VAL A 202 25.06 -1.65 -14.01
CA VAL A 202 25.15 -1.30 -15.44
C VAL A 202 25.19 -2.57 -16.31
N GLU A 203 26.00 -3.56 -15.94
CA GLU A 203 26.10 -4.83 -16.68
C GLU A 203 24.80 -5.65 -16.62
N PHE A 204 24.13 -5.68 -15.46
CA PHE A 204 22.83 -6.31 -15.31
C PHE A 204 21.80 -5.70 -16.27
N LEU A 205 21.74 -4.38 -16.38
CA LEU A 205 20.81 -3.70 -17.29
C LEU A 205 21.20 -3.89 -18.76
N ARG A 206 22.50 -3.87 -19.07
CA ARG A 206 23.01 -4.12 -20.43
C ARG A 206 22.57 -5.48 -20.96
N LYS A 207 22.75 -6.54 -20.16
CA LYS A 207 22.32 -7.90 -20.52
C LYS A 207 20.83 -7.98 -20.83
N HIS A 208 20.00 -7.30 -20.03
CA HIS A 208 18.57 -7.25 -20.30
C HIS A 208 18.25 -6.51 -21.59
N ARG A 209 18.85 -5.32 -21.81
CA ARG A 209 18.69 -4.56 -23.06
C ARG A 209 19.09 -5.39 -24.28
N GLU A 210 20.23 -6.05 -24.26
CA GLU A 210 20.67 -6.93 -25.34
C GLU A 210 19.69 -8.08 -25.59
N ALA A 211 19.18 -8.71 -24.52
CA ALA A 211 18.25 -9.83 -24.62
C ALA A 211 16.88 -9.47 -25.22
N VAL A 212 16.36 -8.27 -24.93
CA VAL A 212 15.04 -7.83 -25.45
C VAL A 212 15.11 -7.04 -26.75
N GLY A 213 16.31 -6.65 -27.19
CA GLY A 213 16.54 -5.76 -28.34
C GLY A 213 16.35 -4.27 -28.01
N PRO A 214 16.62 -3.38 -28.97
CA PRO A 214 16.69 -1.94 -28.73
C PRO A 214 15.33 -1.28 -28.43
N ASP A 215 14.24 -1.81 -28.98
CA ASP A 215 12.93 -1.13 -28.95
C ASP A 215 12.04 -1.50 -27.77
N PHE A 216 12.27 -2.66 -27.15
CA PHE A 216 11.41 -3.11 -26.05
C PHE A 216 11.66 -2.24 -24.80
N PRO A 217 10.64 -1.58 -24.23
CA PRO A 217 10.80 -0.74 -23.06
C PRO A 217 11.31 -1.54 -21.85
N ILE A 218 12.41 -1.05 -21.25
CA ILE A 218 12.95 -1.55 -19.99
C ILE A 218 12.88 -0.42 -18.97
N MET A 219 12.32 -0.73 -17.81
CA MET A 219 12.23 0.13 -16.65
C MET A 219 13.06 -0.47 -15.52
N VAL A 220 13.48 0.35 -14.56
CA VAL A 220 14.32 -0.09 -13.45
C VAL A 220 13.70 0.28 -12.12
N ASP A 221 13.37 -0.72 -11.32
CA ASP A 221 12.88 -0.55 -9.96
C ASP A 221 14.04 -0.50 -8.97
N CYS A 222 14.09 0.53 -8.13
CA CYS A 222 15.17 0.73 -7.17
C CYS A 222 14.73 0.52 -5.71
N TYR A 223 13.46 0.22 -5.45
CA TYR A 223 12.86 0.00 -4.13
C TYR A 223 13.46 0.88 -3.03
N MET A 224 13.31 2.20 -3.16
CA MET A 224 13.71 3.25 -2.21
C MET A 224 15.15 3.16 -1.66
N SER A 225 16.06 2.51 -2.40
CA SER A 225 17.36 2.07 -1.86
C SER A 225 18.53 3.01 -2.14
N LEU A 226 18.38 3.95 -3.07
CA LEU A 226 19.47 4.80 -3.53
C LEU A 226 19.47 6.15 -2.81
N ASN A 227 20.43 6.98 -3.21
CA ASN A 227 20.51 8.38 -2.85
C ASN A 227 20.70 9.23 -4.12
N VAL A 228 20.61 10.54 -3.99
CA VAL A 228 20.69 11.48 -5.12
C VAL A 228 21.98 11.30 -5.93
N THR A 229 23.14 11.21 -5.28
CA THR A 229 24.43 11.16 -5.99
C THR A 229 24.62 9.85 -6.75
N TYR A 230 24.33 8.71 -6.12
CA TYR A 230 24.42 7.40 -6.75
C TYR A 230 23.43 7.27 -7.91
N THR A 231 22.20 7.78 -7.75
CA THR A 231 21.21 7.80 -8.84
C THR A 231 21.73 8.59 -10.05
N ILE A 232 22.31 9.77 -9.82
CA ILE A 232 22.89 10.59 -10.89
C ILE A 232 24.03 9.84 -11.63
N GLU A 233 24.92 9.20 -10.90
CA GLU A 233 26.04 8.45 -11.50
C GLU A 233 25.56 7.22 -12.26
N LEU A 234 24.64 6.43 -11.68
CA LEU A 234 24.10 5.23 -12.30
C LEU A 234 23.31 5.54 -13.58
N VAL A 235 22.43 6.54 -13.54
CA VAL A 235 21.66 6.98 -14.72
C VAL A 235 22.62 7.42 -15.83
N LYS A 236 23.65 8.19 -15.49
CA LYS A 236 24.67 8.63 -16.47
C LYS A 236 25.39 7.44 -17.11
N ALA A 237 25.70 6.41 -16.33
CA ALA A 237 26.40 5.21 -16.79
C ALA A 237 25.53 4.28 -17.65
N CYS A 238 24.20 4.51 -17.70
CA CYS A 238 23.23 3.69 -18.42
C CYS A 238 22.53 4.45 -19.56
N LEU A 239 23.00 5.64 -19.95
CA LEU A 239 22.33 6.47 -20.98
C LEU A 239 22.22 5.76 -22.35
N ASP A 240 23.21 4.93 -22.68
CA ASP A 240 23.27 4.11 -23.89
C ASP A 240 22.25 2.96 -23.89
N LEU A 241 21.70 2.60 -22.73
CA LEU A 241 20.74 1.49 -22.57
C LEU A 241 19.29 1.91 -22.83
N ASN A 242 19.03 3.21 -23.01
CA ASN A 242 17.70 3.78 -23.25
C ASN A 242 16.64 3.23 -22.27
N ILE A 243 16.93 3.33 -20.97
CA ILE A 243 15.97 3.01 -19.91
C ILE A 243 14.76 3.93 -20.00
N ASN A 244 13.55 3.36 -19.95
CA ASN A 244 12.30 4.09 -20.16
C ASN A 244 11.97 4.99 -18.97
N TRP A 245 12.10 4.48 -17.75
CA TRP A 245 12.09 5.24 -16.49
C TRP A 245 12.88 4.54 -15.38
N TRP A 246 13.24 5.32 -14.35
CA TRP A 246 13.80 4.85 -13.08
C TRP A 246 12.81 5.07 -11.96
N GLU A 247 12.48 4.01 -11.24
CA GLU A 247 11.41 3.98 -10.26
C GLU A 247 11.94 3.90 -8.83
N GLU A 248 11.34 4.72 -7.97
CA GLU A 248 11.57 4.78 -6.53
C GLU A 248 13.07 4.75 -6.17
N CYS A 249 13.86 5.60 -6.83
CA CYS A 249 15.29 5.68 -6.57
C CYS A 249 15.58 6.09 -5.13
N LEU A 250 14.79 7.02 -4.58
CA LEU A 250 15.02 7.62 -3.27
C LEU A 250 14.05 7.05 -2.23
N SER A 251 14.43 7.20 -0.96
CA SER A 251 13.49 7.05 0.16
C SER A 251 12.25 7.94 -0.05
N PRO A 252 11.04 7.49 0.33
CA PRO A 252 9.83 8.34 0.29
C PRO A 252 9.98 9.64 1.09
N ASP A 253 10.86 9.65 2.09
CA ASP A 253 11.17 10.82 2.91
C ASP A 253 11.95 11.92 2.15
N ASP A 254 12.59 11.61 1.02
CA ASP A 254 13.42 12.54 0.24
C ASP A 254 12.89 12.75 -1.19
N THR A 255 11.58 12.93 -1.33
CA THR A 255 11.00 13.29 -2.65
C THR A 255 11.54 14.64 -3.16
N ASP A 256 11.93 15.55 -2.27
CA ASP A 256 12.56 16.83 -2.65
C ASP A 256 13.87 16.61 -3.44
N GLY A 257 14.58 15.49 -3.19
CA GLY A 257 15.77 15.09 -3.93
C GLY A 257 15.56 14.88 -5.44
N PHE A 258 14.33 14.62 -5.91
CA PHE A 258 14.05 14.50 -7.35
C PHE A 258 14.29 15.81 -8.11
N ALA A 259 14.21 16.98 -7.48
CA ALA A 259 14.59 18.24 -8.11
C ALA A 259 16.10 18.27 -8.47
N LEU A 260 16.94 17.68 -7.62
CA LEU A 260 18.38 17.57 -7.84
C LEU A 260 18.70 16.56 -8.95
N ILE A 261 17.97 15.43 -8.96
CA ILE A 261 18.08 14.40 -9.99
C ILE A 261 17.67 14.96 -11.36
N LYS A 262 16.51 15.63 -11.45
CA LYS A 262 16.04 16.27 -12.69
C LYS A 262 16.97 17.37 -13.18
N ARG A 263 17.66 18.08 -12.28
CA ARG A 263 18.70 19.04 -12.70
C ARG A 263 19.87 18.37 -13.42
N ALA A 264 20.26 17.17 -13.00
CA ALA A 264 21.35 16.43 -13.64
C ALA A 264 20.90 15.70 -14.91
N HIS A 265 19.67 15.14 -14.91
CA HIS A 265 19.11 14.32 -15.98
C HIS A 265 17.70 14.80 -16.39
N PRO A 266 17.57 16.01 -16.96
CA PRO A 266 16.26 16.61 -17.25
C PRO A 266 15.47 15.86 -18.33
N THR A 267 16.14 15.04 -19.14
CA THR A 267 15.55 14.28 -20.24
C THR A 267 15.22 12.83 -19.88
N VAL A 268 15.52 12.39 -18.65
CA VAL A 268 15.26 11.03 -18.16
C VAL A 268 13.99 11.03 -17.32
N LYS A 269 13.19 9.97 -17.41
CA LYS A 269 11.98 9.82 -16.62
C LYS A 269 12.27 9.22 -15.25
N PHE A 270 11.62 9.77 -14.23
CA PHE A 270 11.66 9.31 -12.85
C PHE A 270 10.24 9.16 -12.30
N THR A 271 10.02 8.11 -11.53
CA THR A 271 8.71 7.77 -10.97
C THR A 271 8.85 7.33 -9.51
N THR A 272 7.79 7.48 -8.71
CA THR A 272 7.71 7.00 -7.32
C THR A 272 6.27 7.07 -6.83
N GLY A 273 6.01 6.56 -5.63
CA GLY A 273 4.78 6.81 -4.89
C GLY A 273 4.14 5.59 -4.28
N GLU A 274 4.64 4.38 -4.50
CA GLU A 274 4.04 3.17 -3.92
C GLU A 274 4.03 3.26 -2.38
N HIS A 275 5.11 3.77 -1.77
CA HIS A 275 5.21 4.03 -0.34
C HIS A 275 4.79 5.46 0.07
N GLU A 276 3.91 6.11 -0.70
CA GLU A 276 3.31 7.40 -0.35
C GLU A 276 1.80 7.28 -0.10
N TYR A 277 1.26 8.17 0.74
CA TYR A 277 -0.06 8.06 1.33
C TYR A 277 -0.80 9.39 1.34
N SER A 278 -2.12 9.30 1.20
CA SER A 278 -3.10 10.40 1.18
C SER A 278 -2.89 11.43 0.06
N ARG A 279 -3.94 12.18 -0.25
CA ARG A 279 -3.86 13.33 -1.16
C ARG A 279 -2.85 14.39 -0.73
N TYR A 280 -2.56 14.48 0.58
CA TYR A 280 -1.58 15.42 1.13
C TYR A 280 -0.13 14.98 0.91
N GLY A 281 0.13 13.68 0.83
CA GLY A 281 1.43 13.15 0.42
C GLY A 281 1.61 13.34 -1.08
N PHE A 282 0.68 12.82 -1.88
CA PHE A 282 0.78 12.88 -3.35
C PHE A 282 0.82 14.29 -3.94
N ARG A 283 0.24 15.31 -3.29
CA ARG A 283 0.43 16.69 -3.77
C ARG A 283 1.91 17.08 -3.86
N LYS A 284 2.74 16.60 -2.95
CA LYS A 284 4.19 16.89 -2.92
C LYS A 284 4.92 16.29 -4.11
N LEU A 285 4.43 15.15 -4.61
CA LEU A 285 5.00 14.49 -5.79
C LEU A 285 4.59 15.19 -7.10
N VAL A 286 3.42 15.85 -7.12
CA VAL A 286 2.93 16.66 -8.25
C VAL A 286 3.57 18.04 -8.28
N GLU A 287 3.80 18.66 -7.11
CA GLU A 287 4.46 19.95 -6.97
C GLU A 287 5.83 19.96 -7.68
N GLY A 288 6.08 20.98 -8.50
CA GLY A 288 7.32 21.12 -9.26
C GLY A 288 7.45 20.19 -10.48
N ARG A 289 6.56 19.20 -10.66
CA ARG A 289 6.53 18.28 -11.82
C ARG A 289 7.87 17.57 -12.07
N ASN A 290 8.57 17.21 -11.00
CA ASN A 290 9.87 16.52 -11.06
C ASN A 290 9.73 15.00 -11.27
N LEU A 291 8.50 14.48 -11.23
CA LEU A 291 8.16 13.08 -11.44
C LEU A 291 7.24 12.95 -12.64
N ASP A 292 7.57 12.02 -13.53
CA ASP A 292 6.87 11.83 -14.80
C ASP A 292 5.61 10.97 -14.63
N ILE A 293 5.56 10.12 -13.60
CA ILE A 293 4.43 9.26 -13.23
C ILE A 293 4.41 9.15 -11.70
N ILE A 294 3.22 9.16 -11.10
CA ILE A 294 3.02 8.82 -9.68
C ILE A 294 2.34 7.46 -9.55
N GLN A 295 2.79 6.65 -8.58
CA GLN A 295 2.49 5.21 -8.53
C GLN A 295 1.92 4.72 -7.19
N PRO A 296 0.78 5.29 -6.71
CA PRO A 296 0.16 4.83 -5.46
C PRO A 296 -0.24 3.35 -5.52
N ASP A 297 -0.05 2.60 -4.43
CA ASP A 297 -0.76 1.32 -4.25
C ASP A 297 -2.17 1.60 -3.68
N VAL A 298 -3.22 1.10 -4.33
CA VAL A 298 -4.60 1.38 -3.94
C VAL A 298 -4.99 0.77 -2.59
N MET A 299 -4.33 -0.33 -2.20
CA MET A 299 -4.51 -0.96 -0.89
C MET A 299 -3.71 -0.26 0.20
N TRP A 300 -2.87 0.72 -0.13
CA TRP A 300 -1.99 1.38 0.85
C TRP A 300 -2.27 2.87 1.02
N LEU A 301 -2.47 3.63 -0.06
CA LEU A 301 -2.48 5.11 0.01
C LEU A 301 -3.65 5.71 0.79
N GLY A 302 -4.74 4.97 0.97
CA GLY A 302 -6.01 5.44 1.51
C GLY A 302 -7.26 4.88 0.84
N GLY A 303 -7.13 4.00 -0.16
CA GLY A 303 -8.25 3.38 -0.87
C GLY A 303 -8.64 4.12 -2.15
N LEU A 304 -9.64 3.58 -2.85
CA LEU A 304 -10.15 4.11 -4.12
C LEU A 304 -10.73 5.52 -3.97
N THR A 305 -11.42 5.79 -2.86
CA THR A 305 -11.99 7.12 -2.57
C THR A 305 -10.93 8.22 -2.53
N GLU A 306 -9.74 7.92 -2.02
CA GLU A 306 -8.62 8.87 -1.98
C GLU A 306 -7.83 8.86 -3.28
N LEU A 307 -7.67 7.69 -3.92
CA LEU A 307 -7.01 7.54 -5.22
C LEU A 307 -7.69 8.36 -6.32
N LEU A 308 -9.02 8.42 -6.34
CA LEU A 308 -9.77 9.28 -7.27
C LEU A 308 -9.40 10.76 -7.12
N LYS A 309 -9.14 11.22 -5.88
CA LYS A 309 -8.71 12.61 -5.61
C LYS A 309 -7.26 12.84 -6.03
N VAL A 310 -6.39 11.85 -5.80
CA VAL A 310 -4.99 11.88 -6.27
C VAL A 310 -4.92 11.96 -7.79
N ALA A 311 -5.69 11.13 -8.51
CA ALA A 311 -5.75 11.21 -9.97
C ALA A 311 -6.30 12.55 -10.46
N ALA A 312 -7.36 13.09 -9.83
CA ALA A 312 -7.89 14.39 -10.21
C ALA A 312 -6.85 15.52 -10.04
N LEU A 313 -6.06 15.48 -8.96
CA LEU A 313 -4.96 16.43 -8.76
C LEU A 313 -3.88 16.28 -9.84
N ALA A 314 -3.43 15.05 -10.10
CA ALA A 314 -2.40 14.79 -11.11
C ALA A 314 -2.87 15.15 -12.53
N ALA A 315 -4.16 14.90 -12.83
CA ALA A 315 -4.78 15.23 -14.12
C ALA A 315 -4.77 16.74 -14.40
N ALA A 316 -4.91 17.59 -13.36
CA ALA A 316 -4.81 19.04 -13.53
C ALA A 316 -3.42 19.52 -13.98
N TYR A 317 -2.41 18.65 -13.91
CA TYR A 317 -1.03 18.91 -14.34
C TYR A 317 -0.56 17.97 -15.46
N ASP A 318 -1.49 17.20 -16.04
CA ASP A 318 -1.24 16.17 -17.05
C ASP A 318 -0.22 15.11 -16.60
N ILE A 319 -0.12 14.84 -15.30
CA ILE A 319 0.74 13.79 -14.76
C ILE A 319 -0.03 12.47 -14.76
N PRO A 320 0.49 11.42 -15.42
CA PRO A 320 -0.08 10.09 -15.36
C PRO A 320 -0.07 9.48 -13.94
N VAL A 321 -1.13 8.74 -13.63
CA VAL A 321 -1.18 7.86 -12.45
C VAL A 321 -1.16 6.41 -12.91
N VAL A 322 -0.19 5.65 -12.42
CA VAL A 322 -0.06 4.21 -12.73
C VAL A 322 0.16 3.47 -11.41
N PRO A 323 -0.92 2.98 -10.77
CA PRO A 323 -0.82 2.33 -9.48
C PRO A 323 0.15 1.15 -9.46
N HIS A 324 0.85 0.98 -8.33
CA HIS A 324 1.62 -0.21 -8.04
C HIS A 324 0.70 -1.44 -8.04
N ALA A 325 1.08 -2.51 -8.74
CA ALA A 325 0.24 -3.64 -9.18
C ALA A 325 -0.77 -4.21 -8.17
N SER A 326 -1.95 -3.59 -8.04
CA SER A 326 -2.95 -3.93 -7.01
C SER A 326 -4.12 -4.79 -7.52
N GLY A 327 -3.90 -5.64 -8.53
CA GLY A 327 -4.96 -6.50 -9.07
C GLY A 327 -6.22 -5.74 -9.53
N PRO A 328 -7.40 -6.38 -9.49
CA PRO A 328 -8.68 -5.76 -9.86
C PRO A 328 -9.00 -4.42 -9.20
N TYR A 329 -8.48 -4.15 -8.00
CA TYR A 329 -8.67 -2.85 -7.33
C TYR A 329 -8.11 -1.70 -8.16
N SER A 330 -6.95 -1.92 -8.78
CA SER A 330 -6.31 -0.97 -9.68
C SER A 330 -6.83 -1.06 -11.12
N TYR A 331 -7.28 -2.23 -11.60
CA TYR A 331 -7.78 -2.38 -12.99
C TYR A 331 -9.04 -1.53 -13.23
N HIS A 332 -9.99 -1.57 -12.29
CA HIS A 332 -11.22 -0.78 -12.35
C HIS A 332 -10.94 0.74 -12.33
N PHE A 333 -9.86 1.15 -11.69
CA PHE A 333 -9.41 2.53 -11.67
C PHE A 333 -8.68 2.92 -12.99
N GLN A 334 -7.70 2.13 -13.44
CA GLN A 334 -6.93 2.50 -14.63
C GLN A 334 -7.79 2.58 -15.90
N ILE A 335 -8.84 1.76 -16.00
CA ILE A 335 -9.76 1.78 -17.14
C ILE A 335 -10.67 3.03 -17.17
N SER A 336 -10.84 3.73 -16.04
CA SER A 336 -11.88 4.76 -15.88
C SER A 336 -11.39 6.20 -15.86
N GLN A 337 -10.12 6.46 -15.59
CA GLN A 337 -9.60 7.83 -15.46
C GLN A 337 -8.96 8.36 -16.77
N PRO A 338 -8.91 9.69 -16.97
CA PRO A 338 -8.35 10.29 -18.20
C PRO A 338 -6.81 10.26 -18.26
N ASN A 339 -6.13 10.18 -17.11
CA ASN A 339 -4.67 10.24 -16.99
C ASN A 339 -4.07 8.91 -16.48
N THR A 340 -4.70 7.78 -16.79
CA THR A 340 -4.26 6.44 -16.38
C THR A 340 -3.97 5.58 -17.61
N PRO A 341 -2.76 5.70 -18.20
CA PRO A 341 -2.51 5.24 -19.58
C PRO A 341 -2.39 3.73 -19.73
N PHE A 342 -1.81 3.04 -18.74
CA PHE A 342 -1.50 1.61 -18.77
C PHE A 342 -1.43 1.08 -17.34
N GLN A 343 -1.17 -0.22 -17.16
CA GLN A 343 -1.15 -0.86 -15.86
C GLN A 343 0.11 -1.68 -15.59
N GLU A 344 0.48 -1.83 -14.32
CA GLU A 344 1.52 -2.75 -13.89
C GLU A 344 0.96 -4.16 -13.62
N TYR A 345 1.74 -5.17 -13.99
CA TYR A 345 1.61 -6.53 -13.45
C TYR A 345 2.89 -6.95 -12.73
N LEU A 346 2.81 -7.22 -11.42
CA LEU A 346 3.93 -7.78 -10.68
C LEU A 346 4.00 -9.29 -10.89
N ALA A 347 5.04 -9.76 -11.59
CA ALA A 347 5.21 -11.18 -11.89
C ALA A 347 5.31 -11.99 -10.61
N ASN A 348 4.28 -12.78 -10.34
CA ASN A 348 4.14 -13.56 -9.12
C ASN A 348 4.34 -15.06 -9.35
N SER A 349 4.86 -15.45 -10.52
CA SER A 349 5.53 -16.74 -10.65
C SER A 349 6.90 -16.66 -9.99
N PRO A 350 7.35 -17.72 -9.27
CA PRO A 350 8.63 -17.68 -8.56
C PRO A 350 9.84 -17.30 -9.40
N ASP A 351 9.84 -17.66 -10.68
CA ASP A 351 10.88 -17.38 -11.67
C ASP A 351 10.63 -16.13 -12.53
N GLY A 352 9.46 -15.48 -12.40
CA GLY A 352 9.06 -14.34 -13.23
C GLY A 352 8.72 -14.66 -14.69
N ARG A 353 8.54 -15.94 -15.07
CA ARG A 353 8.32 -16.37 -16.46
C ARG A 353 6.87 -16.67 -16.84
N SER A 354 5.94 -16.55 -15.90
CA SER A 354 4.50 -16.76 -16.14
C SER A 354 3.67 -15.79 -15.29
N VAL A 355 2.39 -15.67 -15.63
CA VAL A 355 1.43 -14.86 -14.88
C VAL A 355 0.53 -15.77 -14.03
N LEU A 356 0.46 -15.51 -12.74
CA LEU A 356 -0.40 -16.21 -11.78
C LEU A 356 -1.31 -15.20 -11.07
N PRO A 357 -2.43 -15.53 -10.43
CA PRO A 357 -3.27 -14.53 -9.76
C PRO A 357 -2.50 -13.71 -8.72
N VAL A 358 -2.59 -12.37 -8.75
CA VAL A 358 -1.87 -11.45 -7.84
C VAL A 358 -2.16 -11.82 -6.38
N PHE A 359 -3.40 -12.18 -6.06
CA PHE A 359 -3.81 -12.57 -4.70
C PHE A 359 -3.78 -14.09 -4.46
N GLY A 360 -3.10 -14.83 -5.33
CA GLY A 360 -2.95 -16.27 -5.25
C GLY A 360 -4.27 -17.02 -5.31
N ASP A 361 -4.44 -18.00 -4.43
CA ASP A 361 -5.64 -18.84 -4.39
C ASP A 361 -6.78 -18.28 -3.50
N LEU A 362 -6.67 -17.02 -3.03
CA LEU A 362 -7.72 -16.38 -2.23
C LEU A 362 -9.02 -16.25 -3.03
N PHE A 363 -8.90 -15.98 -4.34
CA PHE A 363 -10.03 -15.82 -5.25
C PHE A 363 -9.99 -16.86 -6.37
N THR A 364 -11.15 -17.26 -6.88
CA THR A 364 -11.24 -18.27 -7.96
C THR A 364 -11.19 -17.69 -9.37
N ASP A 365 -11.43 -16.40 -9.50
CA ASP A 365 -11.85 -15.77 -10.75
C ASP A 365 -11.19 -14.41 -10.98
N GLU A 366 -9.99 -14.22 -10.43
CA GLU A 366 -9.17 -13.04 -10.68
C GLU A 366 -8.80 -12.95 -12.17
N PRO A 367 -9.09 -11.83 -12.85
CA PRO A 367 -8.69 -11.62 -14.24
C PRO A 367 -7.18 -11.37 -14.35
N ILE A 368 -6.52 -12.11 -15.25
CA ILE A 368 -5.06 -12.11 -15.40
C ILE A 368 -4.68 -11.71 -16.84
N PRO A 369 -3.72 -10.79 -17.05
CA PRO A 369 -3.25 -10.36 -18.37
C PRO A 369 -2.31 -11.39 -19.00
N THR A 370 -2.77 -12.62 -19.24
CA THR A 370 -2.03 -13.71 -19.93
C THR A 370 -1.54 -13.35 -21.33
N LYS A 371 -2.09 -12.29 -21.92
CA LYS A 371 -1.73 -11.75 -23.23
C LYS A 371 -1.18 -10.31 -23.14
N GLY A 372 -0.77 -9.87 -21.95
CA GLY A 372 -0.28 -8.51 -21.69
C GLY A 372 -1.37 -7.43 -21.66
N PHE A 373 -2.66 -7.80 -21.71
CA PHE A 373 -3.77 -6.86 -21.61
C PHE A 373 -5.00 -7.49 -20.95
N LEU A 374 -5.92 -6.64 -20.49
CA LEU A 374 -7.32 -6.96 -20.15
C LEU A 374 -8.26 -6.02 -20.91
N THR A 375 -9.54 -6.35 -20.93
CA THR A 375 -10.61 -5.55 -21.55
C THR A 375 -11.70 -5.21 -20.53
N THR A 376 -12.60 -4.29 -20.87
CA THR A 376 -13.79 -3.97 -20.06
C THR A 376 -14.68 -5.19 -19.81
N ALA A 377 -14.76 -6.13 -20.76
CA ALA A 377 -15.50 -7.37 -20.62
C ALA A 377 -14.94 -8.29 -19.53
N ASP A 378 -13.60 -8.30 -19.34
CA ASP A 378 -12.96 -9.08 -18.28
C ASP A 378 -13.27 -8.53 -16.88
N LEU A 379 -13.71 -7.27 -16.79
CA LEU A 379 -14.06 -6.57 -15.55
C LEU A 379 -15.58 -6.47 -15.33
N ASP A 380 -16.42 -7.02 -16.21
CA ASP A 380 -17.87 -6.82 -16.18
C ASP A 380 -18.58 -7.77 -15.19
N LYS A 381 -18.25 -7.61 -13.91
CA LYS A 381 -18.83 -8.34 -12.77
C LYS A 381 -19.14 -7.39 -11.62
N PRO A 382 -20.15 -7.66 -10.78
CA PRO A 382 -20.50 -6.78 -9.67
C PRO A 382 -19.34 -6.53 -8.69
N GLY A 383 -19.21 -5.29 -8.22
CA GLY A 383 -18.12 -4.90 -7.30
C GLY A 383 -16.77 -4.91 -8.02
N PHE A 384 -15.74 -5.45 -7.36
CA PHE A 384 -14.44 -5.68 -8.01
C PHE A 384 -14.37 -6.99 -8.79
N GLY A 385 -15.47 -7.74 -8.88
CA GLY A 385 -15.55 -8.95 -9.69
C GLY A 385 -14.72 -10.13 -9.18
N LEU A 386 -14.38 -10.11 -7.89
CA LEU A 386 -13.63 -11.17 -7.21
C LEU A 386 -14.58 -12.04 -6.38
N THR A 387 -14.36 -13.35 -6.42
CA THR A 387 -15.11 -14.35 -5.65
C THR A 387 -14.15 -15.10 -4.73
N ILE A 388 -14.38 -15.02 -3.41
CA ILE A 388 -13.57 -15.77 -2.43
C ILE A 388 -13.65 -17.25 -2.74
N ASN A 389 -12.50 -17.89 -2.87
CA ASN A 389 -12.38 -19.32 -3.07
C ASN A 389 -12.96 -20.07 -1.86
N PRO A 390 -13.97 -20.95 -2.04
CA PRO A 390 -14.54 -21.73 -0.95
C PRO A 390 -13.48 -22.56 -0.20
N ALA A 391 -12.45 -23.07 -0.90
CA ALA A 391 -11.35 -23.79 -0.26
C ALA A 391 -10.45 -22.88 0.59
N ALA A 392 -10.34 -21.59 0.23
CA ALA A 392 -9.57 -20.62 1.00
C ALA A 392 -10.27 -20.19 2.30
N ARG A 393 -11.59 -20.44 2.44
CA ARG A 393 -12.32 -20.16 3.69
C ARG A 393 -11.70 -20.84 4.92
N ALA A 394 -11.15 -22.06 4.75
CA ALA A 394 -10.45 -22.77 5.82
C ALA A 394 -9.14 -22.09 6.27
N LYS A 395 -8.59 -21.18 5.46
CA LYS A 395 -7.39 -20.40 5.76
C LYS A 395 -7.70 -19.02 6.32
N LEU A 396 -8.97 -18.60 6.35
CA LEU A 396 -9.38 -17.33 6.93
C LEU A 396 -9.50 -17.49 8.44
N ILE A 397 -8.47 -17.05 9.16
CA ILE A 397 -8.40 -17.10 10.61
C ILE A 397 -9.17 -15.90 11.16
N PRO A 398 -10.30 -16.09 11.88
CA PRO A 398 -11.03 -14.97 12.47
C PRO A 398 -10.14 -14.18 13.44
N SER A 399 -10.27 -12.85 13.43
CA SER A 399 -9.47 -11.96 14.27
C SER A 399 -9.80 -12.02 15.76
N ASP A 400 -10.86 -12.72 16.16
CA ASP A 400 -11.40 -12.75 17.54
C ASP A 400 -10.35 -13.05 18.61
N TYR A 401 -9.33 -13.86 18.28
CA TYR A 401 -8.27 -14.20 19.23
C TYR A 401 -7.42 -12.99 19.67
N LEU A 402 -7.35 -11.94 18.85
CA LEU A 402 -6.59 -10.72 19.14
C LEU A 402 -7.18 -9.90 20.30
N PHE A 403 -8.47 -10.11 20.60
CA PHE A 403 -9.20 -9.38 21.62
C PHE A 403 -9.35 -10.17 22.92
N LYS A 404 -8.79 -11.38 22.99
CA LYS A 404 -8.78 -12.21 24.20
C LYS A 404 -7.66 -11.76 25.13
N VAL A 405 -7.85 -10.63 25.80
CA VAL A 405 -6.91 -10.11 26.82
C VAL A 405 -6.97 -11.02 28.06
N PRO A 406 -5.84 -11.59 28.53
CA PRO A 406 -5.83 -12.40 29.75
C PRO A 406 -6.38 -11.61 30.94
N GLN A 407 -7.26 -12.22 31.74
CA GLN A 407 -7.65 -11.61 33.01
C GLN A 407 -6.44 -11.62 33.95
N VAL A 408 -5.87 -10.45 34.20
CA VAL A 408 -4.92 -10.27 35.29
C VAL A 408 -5.71 -10.42 36.59
N SER A 409 -5.56 -11.56 37.26
CA SER A 409 -5.99 -11.67 38.65
C SER A 409 -5.21 -10.64 39.45
N SER A 410 -5.91 -9.66 40.01
CA SER A 410 -5.30 -8.80 41.02
C SER A 410 -4.75 -9.70 42.13
N PRO A 411 -3.50 -9.53 42.60
CA PRO A 411 -3.05 -10.27 43.76
C PRO A 411 -4.02 -9.98 44.91
N ALA A 412 -4.53 -11.04 45.54
CA ALA A 412 -5.36 -10.93 46.73
C ALA A 412 -4.65 -10.02 47.74
N PRO A 413 -5.35 -9.13 48.45
CA PRO A 413 -4.71 -8.29 49.46
C PRO A 413 -3.96 -9.20 50.43
N SER A 414 -2.65 -9.03 50.51
CA SER A 414 -1.80 -9.73 51.47
C SER A 414 -2.37 -9.46 52.85
N LYS A 415 -2.67 -10.53 53.60
CA LYS A 415 -3.00 -10.42 55.03
C LYS A 415 -1.87 -9.65 55.70
N GLU A 416 -2.15 -8.42 56.10
CA GLU A 416 -1.26 -7.65 56.96
C GLU A 416 -1.01 -8.47 58.23
N SER A 417 0.26 -8.79 58.46
CA SER A 417 0.73 -9.31 59.73
C SER A 417 0.52 -8.24 60.78
N GLU A 418 -0.28 -8.55 61.79
CA GLU A 418 -0.36 -7.76 63.03
C GLU A 418 1.03 -7.70 63.68
N SER A 419 1.74 -6.60 63.47
CA SER A 419 2.86 -6.20 64.31
C SER A 419 2.53 -4.88 64.97
N LYS A 420 2.32 -4.96 66.29
CA LYS A 420 2.14 -3.86 67.23
C LYS A 420 3.12 -2.71 66.95
N SER A 421 2.62 -1.49 66.84
CA SER A 421 3.34 -0.31 67.34
C SER A 421 2.36 0.76 67.83
N SER A 422 2.83 1.40 68.90
CA SER A 422 2.26 2.37 69.81
C SER A 422 1.59 3.60 69.19
N GLU A 423 0.65 4.13 69.99
CA GLU A 423 0.04 5.46 69.92
C GLU A 423 1.02 6.59 69.54
N GLU A 424 0.62 7.43 68.58
CA GLU A 424 0.74 8.89 68.72
C GLU A 424 -0.22 9.60 67.74
N SER A 425 -0.75 10.69 68.26
CA SER A 425 -1.93 11.46 67.83
C SER A 425 -1.69 12.46 66.70
N GLY A 426 -2.68 12.60 65.80
CA GLY A 426 -3.29 13.90 65.48
C GLY A 426 -2.88 14.67 64.19
N LYS A 427 -3.82 14.67 63.23
CA LYS A 427 -4.26 15.79 62.35
C LYS A 427 -3.42 16.21 61.10
N PRO A 428 -4.06 16.86 60.09
CA PRO A 428 -3.99 16.46 58.68
C PRO A 428 -3.28 17.43 57.70
N ASN A 429 -2.93 16.88 56.53
CA ASN A 429 -2.76 17.50 55.19
C ASN A 429 -2.19 18.92 55.08
N GLY A 430 -0.95 19.03 54.59
CA GLY A 430 -0.40 20.28 54.07
C GLY A 430 0.56 20.03 52.92
N THR A 431 0.08 20.07 51.67
CA THR A 431 0.88 20.45 50.49
C THR A 431 0.03 20.73 49.24
N ILE A 432 -0.99 21.59 49.35
CA ILE A 432 -1.55 22.32 48.19
C ILE A 432 -1.02 23.76 48.11
N ASP A 433 -0.26 24.22 49.12
CA ASP A 433 0.29 25.59 49.15
C ASP A 433 1.72 25.73 48.57
N ALA A 434 2.33 24.65 48.08
CA ALA A 434 3.70 24.69 47.55
C ALA A 434 3.82 24.92 46.03
N LEU A 435 2.70 24.90 45.28
CA LEU A 435 2.72 25.13 43.82
C LEU A 435 2.15 26.48 43.38
N ALA A 436 1.45 27.21 44.24
CA ALA A 436 0.88 28.53 43.90
C ALA A 436 1.93 29.67 43.92
N ALA A 437 3.08 29.49 44.58
CA ALA A 437 4.10 30.53 44.74
C ALA A 437 5.14 30.60 43.60
N LYS A 438 5.00 29.82 42.52
CA LYS A 438 5.98 29.77 41.41
C LYS A 438 5.51 30.34 40.07
N VAL A 439 4.28 30.88 40.00
CA VAL A 439 3.72 31.45 38.76
C VAL A 439 3.67 32.98 38.77
N GLU A 440 3.86 33.64 39.92
CA GLU A 440 3.84 35.12 40.00
C GLU A 440 5.18 35.82 39.68
N ASN A 441 6.30 35.09 39.53
CA ASN A 441 7.63 35.70 39.32
C ASN A 441 8.10 35.77 37.85
N LEU A 442 7.22 35.60 36.87
CA LEU A 442 7.56 35.72 35.44
C LEU A 442 6.76 36.79 34.67
N ALA A 443 5.94 37.59 35.36
CA ALA A 443 5.07 38.60 34.74
C ALA A 443 5.45 40.07 35.04
N THR A 444 6.62 40.34 35.60
CA THR A 444 7.10 41.72 35.86
C THR A 444 8.57 41.91 35.48
N SER A 445 8.87 41.92 34.18
CA SER A 445 9.93 42.80 33.67
C SER A 445 9.58 43.29 32.27
N THR A 446 9.12 44.54 32.21
CA THR A 446 9.04 45.36 30.99
C THR A 446 10.02 46.52 31.15
N THR A 447 10.55 46.98 30.02
CA THR A 447 11.07 48.34 29.77
C THR A 447 12.33 48.82 30.52
N SER A 448 13.45 48.84 29.78
CA SER A 448 14.23 50.07 29.46
C SER A 448 15.08 49.82 28.22
#